data_AF-A0A816C4M0-F1
#
_entry.id   AF-A0A816C4M0-F1
#
_cell.length_a   1.000
_cell.length_b   1.000
_cell.length_c   1.000
_cell.angle_alpha   90.00
_cell.angle_beta   90.00
_cell.angle_gamma   90.00
#
_symmetry.space_group_name_H-M   'P 1'
#
loop_
_entity.id
_entity.type
_entity.pdbx_description
1 polymer ?
#
loop_
_entity_poly.entity_id
_entity_poly.type
_entity_poly.pdbx_seq_one_letter_code
_entity_poly.pdbx_strand_id
1 'polypeptide(L)'
;MIGSYLSGTQYLVILYRILGAKIAPDVILHNITCFTDPHLTTIGNHVRLHMGAHIQCHTFEQRLFKLVPVTINDSSVIMSNALILSGAQLQGQNRLLPWTLVMKDDQVSAKTN
;
A
#
# COMPACT_ATOMS: atom_id res chain seq x y z
N MET A 1 8.07 14.39 -12.53
CA MET A 1 9.48 14.72 -12.21
C MET A 1 9.71 15.28 -10.81
N ILE A 2 8.75 15.93 -10.11
CA ILE A 2 8.99 16.39 -8.71
C ILE A 2 8.89 15.27 -7.67
N GLY A 3 8.00 14.29 -7.90
CA GLY A 3 7.70 13.24 -6.94
C GLY A 3 8.85 12.30 -6.62
N SER A 4 9.75 12.10 -7.58
CA SER A 4 10.95 11.26 -7.40
C SER A 4 11.93 11.86 -6.40
N TYR A 5 11.93 13.18 -6.17
CA TYR A 5 12.77 13.81 -5.16
C TYR A 5 12.22 13.65 -3.73
N LEU A 6 10.91 13.38 -3.60
CA LEU A 6 10.23 13.15 -2.31
C LEU A 6 10.24 11.68 -1.90
N SER A 7 10.65 10.79 -2.82
CA SER A 7 10.85 9.35 -2.60
C SER A 7 11.68 9.07 -1.35
N GLY A 8 11.16 8.25 -0.44
CA GLY A 8 11.85 7.84 0.79
C GLY A 8 11.81 8.89 1.91
N THR A 9 11.21 10.06 1.68
CA THR A 9 11.09 11.12 2.69
C THR A 9 9.72 11.08 3.39
N GLN A 10 9.67 11.62 4.61
CA GLN A 10 8.41 11.79 5.34
C GLN A 10 7.45 12.79 4.68
N TYR A 11 7.95 13.68 3.82
CA TYR A 11 7.10 14.61 3.06
C TYR A 11 6.14 13.88 2.11
N LEU A 12 6.53 12.73 1.57
CA LEU A 12 5.66 11.95 0.70
C LEU A 12 4.48 11.35 1.48
N VAL A 13 4.70 10.90 2.71
CA VAL A 13 3.63 10.43 3.61
C VAL A 13 2.65 11.57 3.92
N ILE A 14 3.17 12.75 4.23
CA ILE A 14 2.34 13.94 4.48
C ILE A 14 1.51 14.29 3.25
N LEU A 15 2.10 14.27 2.05
CA LEU A 15 1.39 14.53 0.80
C LEU A 15 0.20 13.55 0.62
N TYR A 16 0.41 12.25 0.83
CA TYR A 16 -0.67 11.27 0.71
C TYR A 16 -1.73 11.39 1.80
N ARG A 17 -1.37 11.80 3.01
CA ARG A 17 -2.35 12.13 4.06
C ARG A 17 -3.22 13.31 3.66
N ILE A 18 -2.65 14.35 3.06
CA ILE A 18 -3.41 15.49 2.52
C ILE A 18 -4.36 15.02 1.41
N LEU A 19 -3.96 14.05 0.60
CA LEU A 19 -4.80 13.41 -0.43
C LEU A 19 -5.85 12.42 0.14
N GLY A 20 -5.93 12.27 1.47
CA GLY A 20 -6.96 11.49 2.16
C GLY A 20 -6.52 10.10 2.65
N ALA A 21 -5.27 9.70 2.45
CA ALA A 21 -4.77 8.41 2.95
C ALA A 21 -4.62 8.39 4.47
N LYS A 22 -4.99 7.28 5.11
CA LYS A 22 -4.83 7.08 6.55
C LYS A 22 -3.53 6.35 6.83
N ILE A 23 -2.43 7.09 6.87
CA ILE A 23 -1.07 6.52 7.03
C ILE A 23 -0.53 6.90 8.41
N ALA A 24 0.05 5.97 9.15
CA ALA A 24 0.76 6.21 10.41
C ALA A 24 2.05 7.04 10.25
N PRO A 25 2.58 7.68 11.31
CA PRO A 25 3.71 8.62 11.19
C PRO A 25 5.05 7.95 10.91
N ASP A 26 5.25 6.71 11.32
CA ASP A 26 6.48 5.96 11.05
C ASP A 26 6.30 5.02 9.86
N VAL A 27 6.02 5.59 8.69
CA VAL A 27 5.89 4.87 7.43
C VAL A 27 6.89 5.43 6.44
N ILE A 28 7.51 4.55 5.64
CA ILE A 28 8.43 4.96 4.58
C ILE A 28 7.85 4.53 3.25
N LEU A 29 7.64 5.53 2.38
CA LEU A 29 7.17 5.34 1.01
C LEU A 29 8.32 5.66 0.05
N HIS A 30 8.74 4.68 -0.73
CA HIS A 30 9.81 4.90 -1.70
C HIS A 30 9.26 5.52 -3.00
N ASN A 31 8.04 5.27 -3.44
CA ASN A 31 7.57 5.75 -4.76
C ASN A 31 6.36 6.70 -4.65
N ILE A 32 6.28 7.74 -5.49
CA ILE A 32 5.10 8.61 -5.60
C ILE A 32 3.96 8.01 -6.46
N THR A 33 4.19 6.86 -7.09
CA THR A 33 3.14 6.13 -7.80
C THR A 33 2.70 4.91 -7.01
N CYS A 34 2.81 4.93 -5.67
CA CYS A 34 2.49 3.76 -4.84
C CYS A 34 1.00 3.61 -4.53
N PHE A 35 0.20 4.69 -4.58
CA PHE A 35 -1.26 4.64 -4.41
C PHE A 35 -1.96 5.17 -5.63
N THR A 36 -2.94 4.41 -6.15
CA THR A 36 -3.90 4.95 -7.12
C THR A 36 -5.07 5.66 -6.43
N ASP A 37 -5.56 5.11 -5.32
CA ASP A 37 -6.73 5.60 -4.60
C ASP A 37 -6.39 5.85 -3.12
N PRO A 38 -5.69 6.98 -2.82
CA PRO A 38 -5.14 7.22 -1.48
C PRO A 38 -6.21 7.23 -0.39
N HIS A 39 -7.38 7.82 -0.65
CA HIS A 39 -8.51 7.91 0.28
C HIS A 39 -9.08 6.56 0.77
N LEU A 40 -8.79 5.46 0.06
CA LEU A 40 -9.23 4.11 0.42
C LEU A 40 -8.13 3.27 1.07
N THR A 41 -6.97 3.86 1.34
CA THR A 41 -5.82 3.14 1.85
C THR A 41 -5.57 3.47 3.32
N THR A 42 -5.46 2.43 4.14
CA THR A 42 -5.10 2.53 5.57
C THR A 42 -3.81 1.78 5.83
N ILE A 43 -2.84 2.45 6.45
CA ILE A 43 -1.50 1.91 6.73
C ILE A 43 -1.13 2.16 8.19
N GLY A 44 -0.80 1.07 8.87
CA GLY A 44 -0.35 1.01 10.24
C GLY A 44 1.08 1.51 10.47
N ASN A 45 1.54 1.44 11.72
CA ASN A 45 2.85 1.92 12.16
C ASN A 45 3.99 1.03 11.65
N HIS A 46 5.18 1.59 11.47
CA HIS A 46 6.41 0.87 11.08
C HIS A 46 6.31 0.12 9.74
N VAL A 47 5.49 0.60 8.81
CA VAL A 47 5.32 -0.03 7.49
C VAL A 47 6.35 0.53 6.50
N ARG A 48 6.94 -0.34 5.69
CA ARG A 48 7.88 0.07 4.62
C ARG A 48 7.41 -0.43 3.27
N LEU A 49 7.21 0.51 2.34
CA LEU A 49 6.90 0.23 0.94
C LEU A 49 8.13 0.52 0.07
N HIS A 50 8.66 -0.54 -0.54
CA HIS A 50 9.82 -0.45 -1.43
C HIS A 50 9.47 0.12 -2.81
N MET A 51 10.52 0.40 -3.59
CA MET A 51 10.42 0.90 -4.96
C MET A 51 9.51 0.02 -5.82
N GLY A 52 8.58 0.65 -6.54
CA GLY A 52 7.65 -0.04 -7.44
C GLY A 52 6.52 -0.82 -6.77
N ALA A 53 6.46 -0.89 -5.44
CA ALA A 53 5.29 -1.41 -4.75
C ALA A 53 4.06 -0.55 -5.06
N HIS A 54 2.93 -1.19 -5.36
CA HIS A 54 1.72 -0.50 -5.79
C HIS A 54 0.48 -1.07 -5.10
N ILE A 55 -0.42 -0.17 -4.71
CA ILE A 55 -1.70 -0.48 -4.09
C ILE A 55 -2.81 0.08 -4.97
N GLN A 56 -3.69 -0.81 -5.41
CA GLN A 56 -4.82 -0.51 -6.27
C GLN A 56 -6.13 -0.84 -5.53
N CYS A 57 -6.89 0.18 -5.14
CA CYS A 57 -8.12 0.00 -4.36
C CYS A 57 -9.37 -0.05 -5.24
N HIS A 58 -9.20 -0.18 -6.55
CA HIS A 58 -10.29 -0.31 -7.49
C HIS A 58 -10.15 -1.58 -8.34
N THR A 59 -11.28 -2.16 -8.71
CA THR A 59 -11.35 -3.21 -9.72
C THR A 59 -12.45 -2.87 -10.71
N PHE A 60 -12.25 -3.23 -11.97
CA PHE A 60 -13.26 -3.08 -13.01
C PHE A 60 -13.76 -4.47 -13.41
N GLU A 61 -14.92 -4.83 -12.88
CA GLU A 61 -15.52 -6.14 -13.07
C GLU A 61 -16.94 -5.96 -13.59
N GLN A 62 -17.32 -6.75 -14.60
CA GLN A 62 -18.70 -6.77 -15.10
C GLN A 62 -19.25 -5.39 -15.47
N ARG A 63 -18.39 -4.51 -16.00
CA ARG A 63 -18.68 -3.10 -16.36
C ARG A 63 -18.96 -2.18 -15.16
N LEU A 64 -18.73 -2.65 -13.94
CA LEU A 64 -18.85 -1.87 -12.73
C LEU A 64 -17.46 -1.53 -12.18
N PHE A 65 -17.29 -0.26 -11.85
CA PHE A 65 -16.12 0.21 -11.13
C PHE A 65 -16.37 0.04 -9.63
N LYS A 66 -15.70 -0.92 -9.01
CA LYS A 66 -15.83 -1.22 -7.58
C LYS A 66 -14.63 -0.66 -6.84
N LEU A 67 -14.91 0.16 -5.83
CA LEU A 67 -13.95 0.70 -4.89
C LEU A 67 -14.01 -0.13 -3.61
N VAL A 68 -12.88 -0.73 -3.23
CA VAL A 68 -12.80 -1.53 -2.00
C VAL A 68 -11.53 -1.13 -1.24
N PRO A 69 -11.63 -0.74 0.04
CA PRO A 69 -10.49 -0.27 0.80
C PRO A 69 -9.45 -1.37 1.03
N VAL A 70 -8.20 -0.95 1.14
CA VAL A 70 -7.05 -1.82 1.45
C VAL A 70 -6.49 -1.42 2.81
N THR A 71 -6.24 -2.41 3.66
CA THR A 71 -5.69 -2.19 5.00
C THR A 71 -4.39 -2.96 5.18
N ILE A 72 -3.34 -2.22 5.56
CA ILE A 72 -2.02 -2.75 5.88
C ILE A 72 -1.78 -2.52 7.36
N ASN A 73 -1.68 -3.59 8.15
CA ASN A 73 -1.40 -3.48 9.58
C ASN A 73 0.08 -3.18 9.87
N ASP A 74 0.34 -2.92 11.15
CA ASP A 74 1.63 -2.53 11.69
C ASP A 74 2.77 -3.50 11.34
N SER A 75 3.98 -2.94 11.20
CA SER A 75 5.24 -3.66 10.97
C SER A 75 5.27 -4.55 9.72
N SER A 76 4.44 -4.24 8.72
CA SER A 76 4.47 -4.92 7.42
C SER A 76 5.55 -4.34 6.51
N VAL A 77 6.24 -5.21 5.77
CA VAL A 77 7.24 -4.86 4.76
C VAL A 77 6.75 -5.32 3.40
N ILE A 78 6.59 -4.37 2.49
CA ILE A 78 6.16 -4.62 1.12
C ILE A 78 7.38 -4.43 0.21
N MET A 79 7.87 -5.54 -0.32
CA MET A 79 9.05 -5.54 -1.19
C MET A 79 8.77 -4.95 -2.58
N SER A 80 9.86 -4.72 -3.32
CA SER A 80 9.83 -4.04 -4.61
C SER A 80 8.92 -4.74 -5.61
N ASN A 81 8.18 -3.94 -6.38
CA ASN A 81 7.24 -4.40 -7.42
C ASN A 81 6.11 -5.34 -6.93
N ALA A 82 5.88 -5.42 -5.62
CA ALA A 82 4.71 -6.13 -5.11
C ALA A 82 3.43 -5.33 -5.44
N LEU A 83 2.37 -6.03 -5.84
CA LEU A 83 1.08 -5.45 -6.18
C LEU A 83 0.03 -5.94 -5.17
N ILE A 84 -0.70 -5.00 -4.57
CA ILE A 84 -1.77 -5.28 -3.63
C ILE A 84 -3.09 -4.82 -4.27
N LEU A 85 -4.00 -5.76 -4.47
CA LEU A 85 -5.30 -5.51 -5.09
C LEU A 85 -6.37 -5.10 -4.06
N SER A 86 -7.53 -4.69 -4.59
CA SER A 86 -8.62 -4.13 -3.81
C SER A 86 -9.19 -5.12 -2.80
N GLY A 87 -9.57 -4.64 -1.61
CA GLY A 87 -10.09 -5.50 -0.54
C GLY A 87 -9.05 -6.31 0.23
N ALA A 88 -7.78 -6.28 -0.17
CA ALA A 88 -6.73 -7.00 0.53
C ALA A 88 -6.54 -6.49 1.98
N GLN A 89 -6.34 -7.43 2.90
CA GLN A 89 -6.04 -7.15 4.31
C GLN A 89 -4.75 -7.87 4.72
N LEU A 90 -3.70 -7.10 4.99
CA LEU A 90 -2.45 -7.61 5.56
C LEU A 90 -2.56 -7.54 7.08
N GLN A 91 -2.75 -8.69 7.72
CA GLN A 91 -2.94 -8.79 9.17
C GLN A 91 -1.64 -9.15 9.89
N GLY A 92 -1.27 -8.34 10.88
CA GLY A 92 -0.02 -8.49 11.63
C GLY A 92 1.24 -8.17 10.81
N GLN A 93 2.36 -8.76 11.21
CA GLN A 93 3.68 -8.48 10.64
C GLN A 93 3.92 -9.32 9.38
N ASN A 94 3.61 -8.77 8.22
CA ASN A 94 3.78 -9.48 6.95
C ASN A 94 5.01 -8.99 6.20
N ARG A 95 5.73 -9.92 5.56
CA ARG A 95 6.78 -9.60 4.60
C ARG A 95 6.40 -10.14 3.23
N LEU A 96 5.90 -9.26 2.37
CA LEU A 96 5.65 -9.62 0.98
C LEU A 96 6.98 -9.70 0.24
N LEU A 97 7.16 -10.74 -0.58
CA LEU A 97 8.36 -10.92 -1.39
C LEU A 97 8.32 -10.01 -2.64
N PRO A 98 9.47 -9.73 -3.27
CA PRO A 98 9.48 -8.98 -4.52
C PRO A 98 8.57 -9.63 -5.56
N TRP A 99 7.86 -8.83 -6.36
CA TRP A 99 6.92 -9.30 -7.39
C TRP A 99 5.74 -10.14 -6.87
N THR A 100 5.47 -10.13 -5.56
CA THR A 100 4.28 -10.79 -5.02
C THR A 100 3.02 -10.06 -5.45
N LEU A 101 2.01 -10.81 -5.87
CA LEU A 101 0.66 -10.32 -6.10
C LEU A 101 -0.22 -10.78 -4.94
N VAL A 102 -0.78 -9.84 -4.18
CA VAL A 102 -1.85 -10.12 -3.21
C VAL A 102 -3.17 -9.97 -3.95
N MET A 103 -3.97 -11.04 -3.97
CA MET A 103 -5.20 -11.06 -4.75
C MET A 103 -6.27 -10.19 -4.10
N LYS A 104 -7.30 -9.91 -4.89
CA LYS A 104 -8.47 -9.17 -4.43
C LYS A 104 -9.15 -9.92 -3.29
N ASP A 105 -9.57 -9.19 -2.26
CA ASP A 105 -10.24 -9.73 -1.06
C ASP A 105 -9.42 -10.78 -0.27
N ASP A 106 -8.11 -10.90 -0.53
CA ASP A 106 -7.24 -11.81 0.23
C ASP A 106 -6.93 -11.29 1.64
N GLN A 107 -6.87 -12.22 2.58
CA GLN A 107 -6.35 -11.98 3.93
C GLN A 107 -5.00 -12.67 4.09
N VAL A 108 -3.94 -11.89 4.16
CA VAL A 108 -2.59 -12.39 4.39
C VAL A 108 -2.34 -12.38 5.89
N SER A 109 -2.18 -13.58 6.47
CA SER A 109 -1.91 -13.76 7.89
C SER A 109 -0.41 -13.71 8.18
N ALA A 110 -0.03 -13.20 9.36
CA ALA A 110 1.32 -12.87 9.82
C ALA A 110 2.37 -14.01 9.86
N LYS A 111 2.11 -15.19 9.28
CA LYS A 111 3.01 -16.36 9.31
C LYS A 111 3.49 -16.76 7.91
N THR A 112 3.97 -15.78 7.14
CA THR A 112 4.71 -16.07 5.92
C THR A 112 6.20 -16.00 6.25
N ASN A 113 6.83 -17.19 6.36
CA ASN A 113 8.28 -17.37 6.63
C ASN A 113 9.15 -16.71 5.56
#